data_AF-A0A843VJ58-F1
#
_entry.id   AF-A0A843VJ58-F1
#
_cell.length_a   1.000
_cell.length_b   1.000
_cell.length_c   1.000
_cell.angle_alpha   90.00
_cell.angle_beta   90.00
_cell.angle_gamma   90.00
#
_symmetry.space_group_name_H-M   'P 1'
#
loop_
_entity.id
_entity.type
_entity.pdbx_description
1 polymer ?
#
loop_
_entity_poly.entity_id
_entity_poly.type
_entity_poly.pdbx_seq_one_letter_code
_entity_poly.pdbx_strand_id
1 'polypeptide(L)'
;MSEWQTSEPKEQRNRGRKEEGDENKRKEEAKKRKEDEEAEKKRKEEEHQKRKEANEVEKKIKEDEAEKKRKEEEEAEKKRKEEEQKKRKEAEKRRKEEEEEHKRKERKREDEEKEKRKEEEEEKKRKEAEEAEKKRKEAEEHKRKEVEEEQKRKREEEEEEKRKEEEPEDYQSYKAPNVNVSTSEPIFLSSQESTDTLPTGKKEGRRDYVTREVLGVDEKYWIERFLNVEELRRYMKGKHIDSKNWSLRYPNPCPQQGSGNDCAIFTCKYMECLARRDTQGFPFSQDDMPTVRAKFALHFIKAYFNAQKRLERI
;
A
#
# COMPACT_ATOMS: atom_id res chain seq x y z
N MET A 1 -133.40 -86.30 13.00
CA MET A 1 -132.03 -86.03 13.49
C MET A 1 -131.21 -85.58 12.31
N SER A 2 -131.01 -84.27 12.15
CA SER A 2 -130.13 -83.72 11.11
C SER A 2 -129.53 -82.43 11.67
N GLU A 3 -128.27 -82.52 12.12
CA GLU A 3 -127.46 -81.44 12.65
C GLU A 3 -127.22 -80.37 11.59
N TRP A 4 -127.54 -79.11 11.91
CA TRP A 4 -127.12 -77.94 11.14
C TRP A 4 -125.87 -77.37 11.79
N GLN A 5 -124.70 -77.60 11.18
CA GLN A 5 -123.45 -76.94 11.51
C GLN A 5 -123.48 -75.48 11.02
N THR A 6 -123.33 -74.54 11.94
CA THR A 6 -123.13 -73.12 11.67
C THR A 6 -121.72 -72.87 11.15
N SER A 7 -121.59 -72.51 9.87
CA SER A 7 -120.36 -72.01 9.27
C SER A 7 -120.18 -70.51 9.54
N GLU A 8 -119.17 -70.14 10.32
CA GLU A 8 -118.77 -68.75 10.54
C GLU A 8 -118.25 -68.07 9.24
N PRO A 9 -118.49 -66.76 9.08
CA PRO A 9 -118.20 -66.03 7.84
C PRO A 9 -116.69 -65.78 7.62
N LYS A 10 -116.18 -66.24 6.46
CA LYS A 10 -114.78 -66.18 6.00
C LYS A 10 -114.19 -64.76 5.82
N GLU A 11 -114.97 -63.70 6.03
CA GLU A 11 -114.62 -62.32 5.66
C GLU A 11 -113.89 -61.56 6.78
N GLN A 12 -114.06 -61.94 8.05
CA GLN A 12 -113.32 -61.35 9.17
C GLN A 12 -111.87 -61.88 9.28
N ARG A 13 -111.59 -63.08 8.75
CA ARG A 13 -110.27 -63.72 8.82
C ARG A 13 -109.23 -63.09 7.87
N ASN A 14 -109.67 -62.45 6.79
CA ASN A 14 -108.79 -61.81 5.80
C ASN A 14 -108.38 -60.37 6.14
N ARG A 15 -109.15 -59.64 6.98
CA ARG A 15 -108.76 -58.30 7.47
C ARG A 15 -107.66 -58.38 8.52
N GLY A 16 -107.79 -59.26 9.51
CA GLY A 16 -106.77 -59.46 10.54
C GLY A 16 -105.41 -59.85 9.96
N ARG A 17 -105.38 -60.71 8.93
CA ARG A 17 -104.13 -61.15 8.26
C ARG A 17 -103.42 -60.04 7.48
N LYS A 18 -104.15 -59.02 7.03
CA LYS A 18 -103.58 -57.87 6.29
C LYS A 18 -103.04 -56.82 7.25
N GLU A 19 -103.76 -56.55 8.35
CA GLU A 19 -103.31 -55.65 9.42
C GLU A 19 -102.08 -56.21 10.16
N GLU A 20 -102.05 -57.52 10.41
CA GLU A 20 -100.91 -58.21 11.06
C GLU A 20 -99.66 -58.23 10.16
N GLY A 21 -99.85 -58.31 8.83
CA GLY A 21 -98.76 -58.16 7.84
C GLY A 21 -98.21 -56.74 7.76
N ASP A 22 -99.08 -55.72 7.77
CA ASP A 22 -98.66 -54.31 7.80
C ASP A 22 -97.99 -53.94 9.13
N GLU A 23 -98.43 -54.52 10.25
CA GLU A 23 -97.81 -54.32 11.56
C GLU A 23 -96.43 -54.98 11.65
N ASN A 24 -96.25 -56.20 11.12
CA ASN A 24 -94.93 -56.84 11.04
C ASN A 24 -93.98 -56.06 10.13
N LYS A 25 -94.45 -55.55 9.00
CA LYS A 25 -93.64 -54.71 8.11
C LYS A 25 -93.18 -53.42 8.79
N ARG A 26 -94.07 -52.77 9.57
CA ARG A 26 -93.72 -51.59 10.37
C ARG A 26 -92.71 -51.91 11.47
N LYS A 27 -92.83 -53.08 12.13
CA LYS A 27 -91.86 -53.55 13.14
C LYS A 27 -90.49 -53.84 12.52
N GLU A 28 -90.45 -54.42 11.32
CA GLU A 28 -89.22 -54.70 10.58
C GLU A 28 -88.54 -53.42 10.09
N GLU A 29 -89.29 -52.46 9.52
CA GLU A 29 -88.77 -51.14 9.14
C GLU A 29 -88.27 -50.34 10.35
N ALA A 30 -88.98 -50.39 11.48
CA ALA A 30 -88.54 -49.75 12.72
C ALA A 30 -87.27 -50.38 13.29
N LYS A 31 -87.11 -51.71 13.17
CA LYS A 31 -85.88 -52.41 13.57
C LYS A 31 -84.71 -52.00 12.69
N LYS A 32 -84.91 -51.97 11.37
CA LYS A 32 -83.89 -51.56 10.40
C LYS A 32 -83.44 -50.11 10.62
N ARG A 33 -84.35 -49.18 10.88
CA ARG A 33 -84.00 -47.77 11.21
C ARG A 33 -83.15 -47.66 12.47
N LYS A 34 -83.44 -48.46 13.50
CA LYS A 34 -82.64 -48.49 14.73
C LYS A 34 -81.23 -49.05 14.48
N GLU A 35 -81.13 -50.09 13.66
CA GLU A 35 -79.84 -50.66 13.24
C GLU A 35 -79.03 -49.65 12.41
N ASP A 36 -79.68 -48.91 11.51
CA ASP A 36 -79.04 -47.85 10.71
C ASP A 36 -78.59 -46.65 11.59
N GLU A 37 -79.40 -46.21 12.56
CA GLU A 37 -79.03 -45.16 13.52
C GLU A 37 -77.85 -45.58 14.42
N GLU A 38 -77.85 -46.83 14.89
CA GLU A 38 -76.76 -47.37 15.71
C GLU A 38 -75.46 -47.48 14.90
N ALA A 39 -75.56 -47.93 13.63
CA ALA A 39 -74.43 -47.98 12.71
C ALA A 39 -73.88 -46.56 12.41
N GLU A 40 -74.76 -45.57 12.20
CA GLU A 40 -74.35 -44.19 11.98
C GLU A 40 -73.64 -43.59 13.19
N LYS A 41 -74.15 -43.85 14.40
CA LYS A 41 -73.52 -43.42 15.65
C LYS A 41 -72.13 -44.01 15.81
N LYS A 42 -71.97 -45.31 15.55
CA LYS A 42 -70.68 -46.01 15.60
C LYS A 42 -69.66 -45.45 14.60
N ARG A 43 -70.11 -45.12 13.37
CA ARG A 43 -69.25 -44.48 12.36
C ARG A 43 -68.78 -43.09 12.80
N LYS A 44 -69.66 -42.28 13.37
CA LYS A 44 -69.32 -40.94 13.90
C LYS A 44 -68.34 -41.02 15.08
N GLU A 45 -68.50 -41.99 15.97
CA GLU A 45 -67.57 -42.24 17.08
C GLU A 45 -66.18 -42.67 16.57
N GLU A 46 -66.13 -43.59 15.59
CA GLU A 46 -64.87 -44.04 14.98
C GLU A 46 -64.17 -42.89 14.22
N GLU A 47 -64.91 -42.06 13.48
CA GLU A 47 -64.37 -40.89 12.79
C GLU A 47 -63.81 -39.86 13.78
N HIS A 48 -64.54 -39.59 14.86
CA HIS A 48 -64.08 -38.69 15.91
C HIS A 48 -62.82 -39.21 16.62
N GLN A 49 -62.72 -40.52 16.82
CA GLN A 49 -61.53 -41.15 17.40
C GLN A 49 -60.33 -41.06 16.46
N LYS A 50 -60.50 -41.38 15.16
CA LYS A 50 -59.45 -41.20 14.15
C LYS A 50 -58.99 -39.75 14.05
N ARG A 51 -59.91 -38.78 14.16
CA ARG A 51 -59.57 -37.35 14.14
C ARG A 51 -58.77 -36.92 15.37
N LYS A 52 -59.07 -37.47 16.55
CA LYS A 52 -58.28 -37.23 17.77
C LYS A 52 -56.87 -37.79 17.65
N GLU A 53 -56.74 -39.03 17.18
CA GLU A 53 -55.44 -39.67 16.95
C GLU A 53 -54.60 -38.92 15.92
N ALA A 54 -55.21 -38.49 14.80
CA ALA A 54 -54.54 -37.69 13.78
C ALA A 54 -54.04 -36.33 14.34
N ASN A 55 -54.87 -35.63 15.12
CA ASN A 55 -54.46 -34.38 15.76
C ASN A 55 -53.32 -34.58 16.78
N GLU A 56 -53.31 -35.69 17.50
CA GLU A 56 -52.23 -36.00 18.46
C GLU A 56 -50.91 -36.30 17.74
N VAL A 57 -50.96 -37.05 16.63
CA VAL A 57 -49.79 -37.31 15.78
C VAL A 57 -49.26 -36.02 15.16
N GLU A 58 -50.13 -35.16 14.62
CA GLU A 58 -49.73 -33.87 14.07
C GLU A 58 -49.07 -32.97 15.12
N LYS A 59 -49.60 -32.99 16.36
CA LYS A 59 -49.01 -32.25 17.47
C LYS A 59 -47.59 -32.75 17.80
N LYS A 60 -47.38 -34.07 17.88
CA LYS A 60 -46.05 -34.67 18.13
C LYS A 60 -45.04 -34.30 17.04
N ILE A 61 -45.44 -34.37 15.77
CA ILE A 61 -44.58 -33.98 14.64
C ILE A 61 -44.16 -32.52 14.75
N LYS A 62 -45.09 -31.62 15.09
CA LYS A 62 -44.78 -30.18 15.27
C LYS A 62 -43.86 -29.92 16.46
N GLU A 63 -44.02 -30.66 17.56
CA GLU A 63 -43.15 -30.56 18.73
C GLU A 63 -41.73 -31.04 18.41
N ASP A 64 -41.59 -32.19 17.73
CA ASP A 64 -40.29 -32.74 17.31
C ASP A 64 -39.57 -31.81 16.32
N GLU A 65 -40.30 -31.22 15.35
CA GLU A 65 -39.74 -30.27 14.38
C GLU A 65 -39.28 -28.97 15.08
N ALA A 66 -40.07 -28.49 16.05
CA ALA A 66 -39.69 -27.32 16.85
C ALA A 66 -38.46 -27.58 17.72
N GLU A 67 -38.34 -28.77 18.32
CA GLU A 67 -37.17 -29.15 19.11
C GLU A 67 -35.92 -29.27 18.23
N LYS A 68 -36.05 -29.89 17.05
CA LYS A 68 -34.94 -29.99 16.09
C LYS A 68 -34.44 -28.61 15.67
N LYS A 69 -35.36 -27.69 15.35
CA LYS A 69 -35.02 -26.32 14.98
C LYS A 69 -34.30 -25.56 16.10
N ARG A 70 -34.72 -25.74 17.36
CA ARG A 70 -34.03 -25.15 18.53
C ARG A 70 -32.60 -25.65 18.67
N LYS A 71 -32.36 -26.96 18.50
CA LYS A 71 -31.01 -27.55 18.56
C LYS A 71 -30.12 -27.03 17.43
N GLU A 72 -30.64 -26.91 16.22
CA GLU A 72 -29.92 -26.36 15.08
C GLU A 72 -29.56 -24.87 15.30
N GLU A 73 -30.47 -24.06 15.84
CA GLU A 73 -30.22 -22.66 16.18
C GLU A 73 -29.16 -22.52 17.29
N GLU A 74 -29.22 -23.34 18.34
CA GLU A 74 -28.23 -23.35 19.42
C GLU A 74 -26.84 -23.75 18.92
N GLU A 75 -26.74 -24.76 18.05
CA GLU A 75 -25.48 -25.16 17.44
C GLU A 75 -24.92 -24.06 16.52
N ALA A 76 -25.78 -23.40 15.75
CA ALA A 76 -25.39 -22.26 14.91
C ALA A 76 -24.90 -21.08 15.75
N GLU A 77 -25.54 -20.79 16.89
CA GLU A 77 -25.11 -19.75 17.82
C GLU A 77 -23.76 -20.08 18.44
N LYS A 78 -23.55 -21.33 18.85
CA LYS A 78 -22.26 -21.79 19.38
C LYS A 78 -21.13 -21.64 18.35
N LYS A 79 -21.36 -22.05 17.10
CA LYS A 79 -20.41 -21.86 15.99
C LYS A 79 -20.08 -20.38 15.75
N ARG A 80 -21.08 -19.50 15.79
CA ARG A 80 -20.87 -18.04 15.65
C ARG A 80 -20.01 -17.48 16.79
N LYS A 81 -20.28 -17.86 18.03
CA LYS A 81 -19.48 -17.44 19.19
C LYS A 81 -18.04 -17.94 19.12
N GLU A 82 -17.82 -19.18 18.70
CA GLU A 82 -16.47 -19.73 18.50
C GLU A 82 -15.70 -19.01 17.39
N GLU A 83 -16.35 -18.72 16.26
CA GLU A 83 -15.75 -17.95 15.17
C GLU A 83 -15.41 -16.51 15.60
N GLU A 84 -16.30 -15.86 16.35
CA GLU A 84 -16.07 -14.52 16.89
C GLU A 84 -14.89 -14.51 17.88
N GLN A 85 -14.81 -15.49 18.78
CA GLN A 85 -13.67 -15.62 19.70
C GLN A 85 -12.36 -15.85 18.95
N LYS A 86 -12.37 -16.65 17.88
CA LYS A 86 -11.19 -16.85 17.03
C LYS A 86 -10.75 -15.55 16.35
N LYS A 87 -11.69 -14.78 15.79
CA LYS A 87 -11.41 -13.47 15.20
C LYS A 87 -10.85 -12.47 16.22
N ARG A 88 -11.40 -12.44 17.44
CA ARG A 88 -10.88 -11.59 18.53
C ARG A 88 -9.45 -11.95 18.91
N LYS A 89 -9.14 -13.24 19.06
CA LYS A 89 -7.77 -13.72 19.35
C LYS A 89 -6.79 -13.39 18.23
N GLU A 90 -7.20 -13.54 16.97
CA GLU A 90 -6.34 -13.18 15.83
C GLU A 90 -6.09 -11.67 15.76
N ALA A 91 -7.13 -10.85 15.96
CA ALA A 91 -7.01 -9.40 16.00
C ALA A 91 -6.09 -8.92 17.14
N GLU A 92 -6.17 -9.54 18.32
CA GLU A 92 -5.28 -9.25 19.44
C GLU A 92 -3.82 -9.62 19.14
N LYS A 93 -3.59 -10.77 18.49
CA LYS A 93 -2.24 -11.19 18.07
C LYS A 93 -1.64 -10.19 17.07
N ARG A 94 -2.40 -9.76 16.07
CA ARG A 94 -1.97 -8.75 15.10
C ARG A 94 -1.61 -7.43 15.75
N ARG A 95 -2.44 -6.95 16.70
CA ARG A 95 -2.15 -5.72 17.46
C ARG A 95 -0.83 -5.81 18.24
N LYS A 96 -0.57 -6.94 18.89
CA LYS A 96 0.69 -7.18 19.62
C LYS A 96 1.89 -7.20 18.66
N GLU A 97 1.76 -7.82 17.49
CA GLU A 97 2.82 -7.83 16.47
C GLU A 97 3.11 -6.42 15.92
N GLU A 98 2.06 -5.64 15.63
CA GLU A 98 2.19 -4.24 15.19
C GLU A 98 2.83 -3.35 16.26
N GLU A 99 2.47 -3.52 17.53
CA GLU A 99 3.05 -2.78 18.66
C GLU A 99 4.55 -3.10 18.84
N GLU A 100 4.94 -4.37 18.75
CA GLU A 100 6.35 -4.78 18.81
C GLU A 100 7.15 -4.30 17.59
N GLU A 101 6.56 -4.30 16.40
CA GLU A 101 7.18 -3.72 15.20
C GLU A 101 7.40 -2.21 15.36
N HIS A 102 6.42 -1.49 15.92
CA HIS A 102 6.54 -0.06 16.21
C HIS A 102 7.69 0.19 17.20
N LYS A 103 7.73 -0.51 18.33
CA LYS A 103 8.83 -0.40 19.32
C LYS A 103 10.18 -0.71 18.70
N ARG A 104 10.27 -1.69 17.81
CA ARG A 104 11.52 -2.03 17.12
C ARG A 104 11.98 -0.90 16.19
N LYS A 105 11.06 -0.29 15.43
CA LYS A 105 11.36 0.86 14.57
C LYS A 105 11.79 2.07 15.38
N GLU A 106 11.16 2.31 16.52
CA GLU A 106 11.49 3.40 17.43
C GLU A 106 12.91 3.26 18.01
N ARG A 107 13.26 2.09 18.57
CA ARG A 107 14.63 1.81 19.03
C ARG A 107 15.67 2.01 17.92
N LYS A 108 15.37 1.56 16.71
CA LYS A 108 16.28 1.73 15.57
C LYS A 108 16.51 3.21 15.25
N ARG A 109 15.47 4.05 15.31
CA ARG A 109 15.60 5.50 15.10
C ARG A 109 16.42 6.15 16.21
N GLU A 110 16.20 5.76 17.46
CA GLU A 110 17.00 6.26 18.58
C GLU A 110 18.49 5.90 18.45
N ASP A 111 18.79 4.67 18.02
CA ASP A 111 20.18 4.23 17.80
C ASP A 111 20.82 4.96 16.61
N GLU A 112 20.10 5.10 15.49
CA GLU A 112 20.55 5.89 14.33
C GLU A 112 20.79 7.37 14.70
N GLU A 113 19.96 7.96 15.58
CA GLU A 113 20.16 9.33 16.06
C GLU A 113 21.36 9.44 17.00
N LYS A 114 21.57 8.46 17.90
CA LYS A 114 22.75 8.42 18.77
C LYS A 114 24.05 8.28 17.98
N GLU A 115 24.07 7.49 16.92
CA GLU A 115 25.25 7.38 16.05
C GLU A 115 25.55 8.71 15.36
N LYS A 116 24.55 9.37 14.76
CA LYS A 116 24.74 10.70 14.15
C LYS A 116 25.32 11.72 15.14
N ARG A 117 24.80 11.76 16.38
CA ARG A 117 25.33 12.66 17.41
C ARG A 117 26.79 12.36 17.76
N LYS A 118 27.20 11.09 17.77
CA LYS A 118 28.60 10.70 17.99
C LYS A 118 29.49 11.13 16.82
N GLU A 119 29.04 10.89 15.59
CA GLU A 119 29.76 11.31 14.37
C GLU A 119 29.95 12.84 14.34
N GLU A 120 28.91 13.61 14.65
CA GLU A 120 28.98 15.08 14.72
C GLU A 120 29.94 15.56 15.81
N GLU A 121 29.94 14.93 16.99
CA GLU A 121 30.88 15.25 18.08
C GLU A 121 32.33 14.94 17.69
N GLU A 122 32.55 13.80 17.03
CA GLU A 122 33.88 13.39 16.58
C GLU A 122 34.40 14.29 15.44
N GLU A 123 33.53 14.70 14.52
CA GLU A 123 33.86 15.69 13.48
C GLU A 123 34.22 17.04 14.09
N LYS A 124 33.47 17.49 15.11
CA LYS A 124 33.77 18.74 15.82
C LYS A 124 35.14 18.68 16.49
N LYS A 125 35.46 17.59 17.19
CA LYS A 125 36.78 17.38 17.81
C LYS A 125 37.90 17.38 16.77
N ARG A 126 37.66 16.77 15.60
CA ARG A 126 38.63 16.76 14.50
C ARG A 126 38.90 18.16 13.96
N LYS A 127 37.86 18.97 13.75
CA LYS A 127 38.00 20.38 13.30
C LYS A 127 38.75 21.23 14.34
N GLU A 128 38.43 21.08 15.62
CA GLU A 128 39.14 21.77 16.70
C GLU A 128 40.62 21.39 16.76
N ALA A 129 40.95 20.10 16.58
CA ALA A 129 42.34 19.64 16.53
C ALA A 129 43.10 20.19 15.32
N GLU A 130 42.47 20.21 14.13
CA GLU A 130 43.06 20.75 12.90
C GLU A 130 43.32 22.27 13.03
N GLU A 131 42.40 23.02 13.62
CA GLU A 131 42.57 24.45 13.87
C GLU A 131 43.71 24.72 14.88
N ALA A 132 43.80 23.91 15.94
CA ALA A 132 44.88 24.01 16.91
C ALA A 132 46.26 23.70 16.28
N GLU A 133 46.33 22.70 15.39
CA GLU A 133 47.55 22.38 14.65
C GLU A 133 47.95 23.53 13.72
N LYS A 134 47.00 24.13 13.01
CA LYS A 134 47.24 25.29 12.14
C LYS A 134 47.82 26.47 12.94
N LYS A 135 47.22 26.82 14.07
CA LYS A 135 47.71 27.88 14.97
C LYS A 135 49.12 27.60 15.47
N ARG A 136 49.45 26.34 15.77
CA ARG A 136 50.80 25.94 16.19
C ARG A 136 51.83 26.13 15.08
N LYS A 137 51.49 25.76 13.83
CA LYS A 137 52.37 25.95 12.67
C LYS A 137 52.61 27.43 12.35
N GLU A 138 51.56 28.24 12.39
CA GLU A 138 51.68 29.70 12.21
C GLU A 138 52.58 30.34 13.27
N ALA A 139 52.44 29.93 14.54
CA ALA A 139 53.30 30.41 15.62
C ALA A 139 54.77 29.97 15.47
N GLU A 140 55.03 28.76 14.97
CA GLU A 140 56.39 28.30 14.68
C GLU A 140 57.01 29.07 13.51
N GLU A 141 56.24 29.33 12.45
CA GLU A 141 56.68 30.12 11.31
C GLU A 141 57.01 31.56 11.71
N HIS A 142 56.18 32.19 12.55
CA HIS A 142 56.44 33.52 13.09
C HIS A 142 57.78 33.56 13.84
N LYS A 143 58.02 32.58 14.74
CA LYS A 143 59.28 32.48 15.47
C LYS A 143 60.49 32.29 14.54
N ARG A 144 60.34 31.51 13.47
CA ARG A 144 61.43 31.34 12.47
C ARG A 144 61.74 32.65 11.77
N LYS A 145 60.73 33.41 11.36
CA LYS A 145 60.90 34.73 10.72
C LYS A 145 61.57 35.74 11.66
N GLU A 146 61.17 35.77 12.94
CA GLU A 146 61.81 36.64 13.95
C GLU A 146 63.32 36.33 14.12
N VAL A 147 63.68 35.04 14.20
CA VAL A 147 65.09 34.62 14.30
C VAL A 147 65.87 34.97 13.03
N GLU A 148 65.27 34.80 11.85
CA GLU A 148 65.89 35.14 10.57
C GLU A 148 66.12 36.66 10.43
N GLU A 149 65.13 37.48 10.81
CA GLU A 149 65.27 38.95 10.84
C GLU A 149 66.34 39.39 11.85
N GLU A 150 66.41 38.76 13.03
CA GLU A 150 67.46 39.08 14.01
C GLU A 150 68.85 38.71 13.48
N GLN A 151 69.01 37.57 12.81
CA GLN A 151 70.26 37.20 12.15
C GLN A 151 70.62 38.18 11.03
N LYS A 152 69.64 38.63 10.24
CA LYS A 152 69.86 39.63 9.18
C LYS A 152 70.33 40.96 9.75
N ARG A 153 69.69 41.45 10.82
CA ARG A 153 70.13 42.67 11.53
C ARG A 153 71.57 42.56 12.01
N LYS A 154 71.96 41.44 12.64
CA LYS A 154 73.34 41.20 13.10
C LYS A 154 74.35 41.20 11.94
N ARG A 155 74.00 40.61 10.79
CA ARG A 155 74.85 40.62 9.59
C ARG A 155 75.01 42.02 9.01
N GLU A 156 73.93 42.79 8.95
CA GLU A 156 73.94 44.18 8.48
C GLU A 156 74.78 45.07 9.41
N GLU A 157 74.68 44.90 10.73
CA GLU A 157 75.52 45.60 11.71
C GLU A 157 77.01 45.24 11.55
N GLU A 158 77.34 43.96 11.38
CA GLU A 158 78.72 43.51 11.14
C GLU A 158 79.28 44.04 9.80
N GLU A 159 78.45 44.09 8.76
CA GLU A 159 78.82 44.65 7.45
C GLU A 159 79.01 46.18 7.52
N GLU A 160 78.15 46.90 8.26
CA GLU A 160 78.30 48.34 8.49
C GLU A 160 79.55 48.66 9.32
N GLU A 161 79.89 47.83 10.30
CA GLU A 161 81.11 47.97 11.11
C GLU A 161 82.37 47.78 10.24
N LYS A 162 82.40 46.75 9.39
CA LYS A 162 83.47 46.57 8.39
C LYS A 162 83.58 47.74 7.41
N ARG A 163 82.43 48.30 7.00
CA ARG A 163 82.38 49.45 6.09
C ARG A 163 82.95 50.72 6.71
N LYS A 164 82.84 50.88 8.04
CA LYS A 164 83.45 51.99 8.80
C LYS A 164 84.95 51.80 9.03
N GLU A 165 85.45 50.56 9.08
CA GLU A 165 86.89 50.27 9.14
C GLU A 165 87.61 50.46 7.79
N GLU A 166 86.91 50.25 6.67
CA GLU A 166 87.48 50.39 5.32
C GLU A 166 87.37 51.82 4.72
N GLU A 167 86.91 52.82 5.48
CA GLU A 167 86.79 54.20 5.01
C GLU A 167 88.06 55.01 5.37
N PRO A 168 88.98 55.29 4.43
CA PRO A 168 90.08 56.21 4.69
C PRO A 168 89.56 57.64 4.84
N GLU A 169 89.97 58.31 5.91
CA GLU A 169 89.77 59.74 6.19
C GLU A 169 90.42 60.63 5.10
N ASP A 170 89.83 60.77 3.91
CA ASP A 170 89.98 61.99 3.09
C ASP A 170 89.02 61.97 1.89
N TYR A 171 87.79 62.47 2.05
CA TYR A 171 87.05 63.10 0.93
C TYR A 171 85.82 63.89 1.38
N GLN A 172 86.01 64.92 2.22
CA GLN A 172 85.04 66.02 2.30
C GLN A 172 85.29 67.01 1.16
N SER A 173 84.75 66.77 -0.03
CA SER A 173 84.50 67.83 -1.01
C SER A 173 83.68 67.30 -2.19
N TYR A 174 82.91 68.21 -2.80
CA TYR A 174 82.10 68.08 -4.02
C TYR A 174 80.61 67.79 -3.84
N LYS A 175 79.90 68.90 -3.63
CA LYS A 175 78.50 69.08 -3.99
C LYS A 175 78.32 69.16 -5.52
N ALA A 176 77.14 68.68 -5.93
CA ALA A 176 76.33 69.03 -7.12
C ALA A 176 76.53 68.17 -8.40
N PRO A 177 75.56 68.13 -9.34
CA PRO A 177 74.22 68.75 -9.37
C PRO A 177 73.03 67.80 -9.68
N ASN A 178 71.82 68.35 -9.52
CA ASN A 178 70.54 67.85 -10.03
C ASN A 178 70.62 67.22 -11.43
N VAL A 179 70.14 65.99 -11.56
CA VAL A 179 69.77 65.41 -12.87
C VAL A 179 68.36 64.84 -12.76
N ASN A 180 67.47 65.43 -13.55
CA ASN A 180 66.07 65.11 -13.71
C ASN A 180 65.96 63.99 -14.76
N VAL A 181 65.43 62.82 -14.41
CA VAL A 181 65.13 61.70 -15.33
C VAL A 181 63.79 61.11 -14.86
N SER A 182 62.65 61.58 -15.37
CA SER A 182 61.94 61.15 -16.57
C SER A 182 61.72 59.64 -16.73
N THR A 183 60.46 59.25 -16.51
CA THR A 183 59.65 58.24 -17.23
C THR A 183 60.15 56.80 -17.35
N SER A 184 59.41 55.87 -16.73
CA SER A 184 58.77 54.74 -17.44
C SER A 184 57.77 54.01 -16.54
N GLU A 185 56.56 53.87 -17.05
CA GLU A 185 55.40 53.17 -16.47
C GLU A 185 55.66 51.67 -16.20
N PRO A 186 55.05 51.07 -15.16
CA PRO A 186 54.89 49.63 -15.08
C PRO A 186 53.61 49.16 -15.81
N ILE A 187 53.83 48.16 -16.64
CA ILE A 187 52.92 47.52 -17.59
C ILE A 187 51.72 46.85 -16.90
N PHE A 188 50.55 47.18 -17.42
CA PHE A 188 49.25 46.56 -17.16
C PHE A 188 49.17 45.19 -17.86
N LEU A 189 49.18 44.09 -17.10
CA LEU A 189 48.83 42.75 -17.63
C LEU A 189 47.34 42.48 -17.39
N SER A 190 46.54 42.63 -18.45
CA SER A 190 45.16 42.17 -18.50
C SER A 190 45.04 40.81 -19.20
N SER A 191 44.28 39.92 -18.56
CA SER A 191 43.30 38.98 -19.11
C SER A 191 43.69 38.02 -20.25
N GLN A 192 43.49 36.71 -20.01
CA GLN A 192 42.87 35.85 -21.02
C GLN A 192 41.90 34.87 -20.35
N GLU A 193 40.61 35.09 -20.63
CA GLU A 193 39.54 34.10 -20.59
C GLU A 193 39.76 33.09 -21.74
N SER A 194 39.64 31.79 -21.46
CA SER A 194 39.59 30.75 -22.50
C SER A 194 38.17 30.20 -22.60
N THR A 195 37.56 30.41 -23.75
CA THR A 195 36.24 29.92 -24.16
C THR A 195 36.25 28.44 -24.53
N ASP A 196 35.14 27.78 -24.21
CA ASP A 196 34.74 26.43 -24.62
C ASP A 196 34.94 26.12 -26.12
N THR A 197 35.34 24.88 -26.40
CA THR A 197 34.98 24.20 -27.65
C THR A 197 34.59 22.73 -27.37
N LEU A 198 33.36 22.38 -27.72
CA LEU A 198 32.84 21.01 -27.75
C LEU A 198 33.27 20.30 -29.05
N PRO A 199 33.75 19.04 -29.01
CA PRO A 199 33.92 18.25 -30.21
C PRO A 199 32.65 17.48 -30.58
N THR A 200 32.24 17.69 -31.83
CA THR A 200 31.24 16.92 -32.56
C THR A 200 31.74 15.52 -32.91
N GLY A 201 30.90 14.50 -32.69
CA GLY A 201 30.85 13.30 -33.53
C GLY A 201 31.12 11.94 -32.87
N LYS A 202 30.05 11.16 -32.65
CA LYS A 202 29.87 9.73 -33.08
C LYS A 202 28.55 9.19 -32.52
N LYS A 203 27.73 8.60 -33.40
CA LYS A 203 26.48 7.92 -33.05
C LYS A 203 26.81 6.52 -32.50
N GLU A 204 27.14 6.44 -31.22
CA GLU A 204 26.99 5.18 -30.47
C GLU A 204 25.59 5.14 -29.86
N GLY A 205 25.02 3.94 -29.79
CA GLY A 205 23.67 3.68 -29.28
C GLY A 205 23.50 4.21 -27.86
N ARG A 206 23.06 5.46 -27.76
CA ARG A 206 22.81 6.18 -26.53
C ARG A 206 21.55 5.60 -25.90
N ARG A 207 21.68 4.94 -24.74
CA ARG A 207 20.55 4.49 -23.94
C ARG A 207 20.13 5.65 -23.06
N ASP A 208 19.03 6.28 -23.46
CA ASP A 208 18.45 7.40 -22.73
C ASP A 208 17.54 6.88 -21.61
N TYR A 209 17.70 7.41 -20.40
CA TYR A 209 16.77 7.20 -19.30
C TYR A 209 15.93 8.46 -19.13
N VAL A 210 14.62 8.29 -19.00
CA VAL A 210 13.68 9.37 -18.70
C VAL A 210 13.29 9.22 -17.23
N THR A 211 13.77 10.13 -16.40
CA THR A 211 13.29 10.27 -15.02
C THR A 211 12.28 11.42 -14.96
N ARG A 212 11.31 11.32 -14.05
CA ARG A 212 10.49 12.47 -13.71
C ARG A 212 9.92 12.40 -12.30
N GLU A 213 10.13 13.49 -11.59
CA GLU A 213 9.37 13.92 -10.44
C GLU A 213 8.09 14.68 -10.82
N VAL A 214 7.02 14.39 -10.10
CA VAL A 214 5.71 15.05 -10.25
C VAL A 214 5.65 16.39 -9.49
N LEU A 215 6.64 16.69 -8.62
CA LEU A 215 6.56 17.76 -7.61
C LEU A 215 7.78 18.69 -7.45
N GLY A 216 8.82 18.62 -8.29
CA GLY A 216 9.84 19.67 -8.40
C GLY A 216 10.85 19.79 -7.24
N VAL A 217 11.63 18.75 -7.00
CA VAL A 217 12.80 18.68 -6.11
C VAL A 217 14.06 18.35 -6.94
N ASP A 218 15.24 18.67 -6.43
CA ASP A 218 16.52 18.59 -7.15
C ASP A 218 17.00 17.11 -7.30
N GLU A 219 16.93 16.58 -8.54
CA GLU A 219 16.92 15.13 -8.86
C GLU A 219 18.31 14.45 -8.95
N LYS A 220 19.41 15.19 -9.06
CA LYS A 220 20.73 14.58 -9.37
C LYS A 220 21.21 13.64 -8.26
N TYR A 221 20.88 13.95 -7.00
CA TYR A 221 21.29 13.17 -5.83
C TYR A 221 20.47 11.89 -5.59
N TRP A 222 19.23 11.84 -6.09
CA TRP A 222 18.32 10.73 -5.79
C TRP A 222 18.48 9.54 -6.74
N ILE A 223 18.76 9.79 -8.02
CA ILE A 223 18.88 8.74 -9.04
C ILE A 223 20.09 7.84 -8.78
N GLU A 224 21.25 8.42 -8.42
CA GLU A 224 22.46 7.65 -8.07
C GLU A 224 22.30 6.84 -6.78
N ARG A 225 21.42 7.27 -5.88
CA ARG A 225 21.19 6.63 -4.58
C ARG A 225 20.11 5.54 -4.64
N PHE A 226 19.08 5.70 -5.48
CA PHE A 226 17.97 4.73 -5.61
C PHE A 226 18.26 3.64 -6.65
N LEU A 227 18.99 3.98 -7.72
CA LEU A 227 19.67 2.97 -8.53
C LEU A 227 20.93 2.57 -7.78
N ASN A 228 20.78 1.84 -6.68
CA ASN A 228 21.90 1.24 -5.99
C ASN A 228 22.66 0.38 -7.02
N VAL A 229 23.75 0.94 -7.57
CA VAL A 229 24.48 0.37 -8.71
C VAL A 229 24.92 -1.06 -8.36
N GLU A 230 25.11 -1.36 -7.07
CA GLU A 230 25.37 -2.71 -6.58
C GLU A 230 24.18 -3.67 -6.69
N GLU A 231 22.95 -3.24 -6.37
CA GLU A 231 21.76 -4.09 -6.53
C GLU A 231 21.44 -4.36 -8.01
N LEU A 232 21.62 -3.36 -8.87
CA LEU A 232 21.53 -3.52 -10.32
C LEU A 232 22.63 -4.44 -10.87
N ARG A 233 23.86 -4.36 -10.34
CA ARG A 233 24.95 -5.30 -10.66
C ARG A 233 24.61 -6.72 -10.21
N ARG A 234 24.01 -6.91 -9.03
CA ARG A 234 23.53 -8.21 -8.55
C ARG A 234 22.43 -8.78 -9.45
N TYR A 235 21.45 -7.97 -9.82
CA TYR A 235 20.35 -8.36 -10.72
C TYR A 235 20.85 -8.71 -12.13
N MET A 236 21.83 -7.98 -12.65
CA MET A 236 22.42 -8.18 -13.98
C MET A 236 23.57 -9.22 -14.01
N LYS A 237 23.69 -10.07 -12.98
CA LYS A 237 24.72 -11.13 -12.85
C LYS A 237 26.16 -10.62 -13.01
N GLY A 238 26.49 -9.48 -12.40
CA GLY A 238 27.84 -8.94 -12.38
C GLY A 238 28.28 -8.23 -13.66
N LYS A 239 27.38 -8.00 -14.62
CA LYS A 239 27.72 -7.18 -15.80
C LYS A 239 27.88 -5.72 -15.39
N HIS A 240 29.05 -5.16 -15.66
CA HIS A 240 29.33 -3.74 -15.43
C HIS A 240 28.40 -2.89 -16.30
N ILE A 241 27.55 -2.09 -15.66
CA ILE A 241 26.74 -1.09 -16.35
C ILE A 241 27.64 0.12 -16.57
N ASP A 242 27.99 0.40 -17.82
CA ASP A 242 28.69 1.64 -18.18
C ASP A 242 27.68 2.79 -18.22
N SER A 243 27.70 3.62 -17.17
CA SER A 243 26.88 4.82 -17.04
C SER A 243 27.54 6.08 -17.62
N LYS A 244 28.79 6.01 -18.09
CA LYS A 244 29.54 7.18 -18.57
C LYS A 244 28.88 7.88 -19.76
N ASN A 245 28.14 7.11 -20.58
CA ASN A 245 27.44 7.61 -21.76
C ASN A 245 25.94 7.84 -21.52
N TRP A 246 25.48 7.77 -20.27
CA TRP A 246 24.09 8.02 -19.96
C TRP A 246 23.86 9.52 -19.90
N SER A 247 22.95 10.01 -20.72
CA SER A 247 22.51 11.41 -20.66
C SER A 247 21.12 11.46 -20.06
N LEU A 248 20.97 12.33 -19.07
CA LEU A 248 19.66 12.70 -18.53
C LEU A 248 18.90 13.49 -19.60
N ARG A 249 17.70 13.03 -19.94
CA ARG A 249 16.84 13.72 -20.90
C ARG A 249 15.52 14.11 -20.26
N TYR A 250 15.23 15.41 -20.34
CA TYR A 250 13.92 15.97 -20.04
C TYR A 250 13.16 16.17 -21.35
N PRO A 251 12.20 15.29 -21.70
CA PRO A 251 11.40 15.47 -22.90
C PRO A 251 10.62 16.78 -22.83
N ASN A 252 10.64 17.57 -23.90
CA ASN A 252 9.92 18.85 -24.00
C ASN A 252 9.09 18.85 -25.31
N PRO A 253 7.76 19.09 -25.27
CA PRO A 253 6.92 19.35 -24.08
C PRO A 253 6.66 18.11 -23.24
N CYS A 254 6.74 18.25 -21.91
CA CYS A 254 6.35 17.22 -20.94
C CYS A 254 4.99 17.59 -20.35
N PRO A 255 3.96 16.73 -20.45
CA PRO A 255 2.63 16.99 -19.87
C PRO A 255 2.71 17.24 -18.37
N GLN A 256 2.39 18.45 -17.89
CA GLN A 256 2.45 18.74 -16.46
C GLN A 256 1.14 18.32 -15.76
N GLN A 257 1.29 17.79 -14.55
CA GLN A 257 0.14 17.47 -13.71
C GLN A 257 -0.33 18.74 -13.01
N GLY A 258 -1.61 19.08 -13.17
CA GLY A 258 -2.24 20.24 -12.54
C GLY A 258 -2.98 19.93 -11.23
N SER A 259 -3.10 18.66 -10.84
CA SER A 259 -3.82 18.20 -9.64
C SER A 259 -2.87 17.50 -8.66
N GLY A 260 -3.24 17.28 -7.40
CA GLY A 260 -2.43 16.47 -6.46
C GLY A 260 -2.61 14.95 -6.61
N ASN A 261 -3.63 14.50 -7.34
CA ASN A 261 -4.15 13.13 -7.22
C ASN A 261 -3.84 12.23 -8.43
N ASP A 262 -3.27 12.77 -9.51
CA ASP A 262 -3.05 12.05 -10.78
C ASP A 262 -1.62 11.53 -10.95
N CYS A 263 -0.77 11.61 -9.92
CA CYS A 263 0.67 11.30 -10.03
C CYS A 263 0.93 9.87 -10.49
N ALA A 264 0.21 8.92 -9.92
CA ALA A 264 0.29 7.52 -10.29
C ALA A 264 -0.20 7.27 -11.73
N ILE A 265 -1.24 8.00 -12.16
CA ILE A 265 -1.85 7.84 -13.48
C ILE A 265 -0.94 8.42 -14.57
N PHE A 266 -0.37 9.61 -14.34
CA PHE A 266 0.68 10.18 -15.20
C PHE A 266 1.88 9.24 -15.31
N THR A 267 2.37 8.71 -14.19
CA THR A 267 3.49 7.76 -14.17
C THR A 267 3.21 6.53 -15.03
N CYS A 268 2.02 5.92 -14.86
CA CYS A 268 1.61 4.79 -15.68
C CYS A 268 1.50 5.14 -17.17
N LYS A 269 0.99 6.34 -17.49
CA LYS A 269 0.86 6.81 -18.87
C LYS A 269 2.22 7.06 -19.52
N TYR A 270 3.18 7.61 -18.77
CA TYR A 270 4.57 7.74 -19.22
C TYR A 270 5.19 6.38 -19.55
N MET A 271 5.06 5.40 -18.65
CA MET A 271 5.56 4.05 -18.88
C MET A 271 4.92 3.40 -20.11
N GLU A 272 3.62 3.62 -20.35
CA GLU A 272 2.91 3.13 -21.53
C GLU A 272 3.51 3.72 -22.84
N CYS A 273 3.71 5.04 -22.90
CA CYS A 273 4.30 5.72 -24.06
C CYS A 273 5.75 5.29 -24.30
N LEU A 274 6.55 5.15 -23.23
CA LEU A 274 7.93 4.67 -23.31
C LEU A 274 7.99 3.22 -23.82
N ALA A 275 7.09 2.36 -23.34
CA ALA A 275 6.99 0.96 -23.80
C ALA A 275 6.60 0.85 -25.27
N ARG A 276 5.76 1.77 -25.78
CA ARG A 276 5.44 1.88 -27.21
C ARG A 276 6.58 2.44 -28.06
N ARG A 277 7.63 2.97 -27.43
CA ARG A 277 8.71 3.70 -28.08
C ARG A 277 8.18 4.90 -28.87
N ASP A 278 7.21 5.62 -28.30
CA ASP A 278 6.70 6.85 -28.90
C ASP A 278 7.82 7.90 -28.95
N THR A 279 8.44 8.07 -30.12
CA THR A 279 9.58 8.98 -30.31
C THR A 279 9.16 10.45 -30.40
N GLN A 280 7.86 10.71 -30.51
CA GLN A 280 7.28 12.06 -30.65
C GLN A 280 6.95 12.71 -29.30
N GLY A 281 7.36 12.09 -28.19
CA GLY A 281 7.09 12.58 -26.84
C GLY A 281 5.85 11.94 -26.23
N PHE A 282 5.13 12.70 -25.42
CA PHE A 282 4.01 12.20 -24.63
C PHE A 282 2.70 12.83 -25.12
N PRO A 283 1.92 12.12 -25.95
CA PRO A 283 0.73 12.67 -26.60
C PRO A 283 -0.48 12.63 -25.66
N PHE A 284 -0.35 13.23 -24.48
CA PHE A 284 -1.45 13.38 -23.52
C PHE A 284 -1.28 14.65 -22.70
N SER A 285 -2.34 15.18 -22.11
CA SER A 285 -2.30 16.34 -21.21
C SER A 285 -3.09 16.08 -19.93
N GLN A 286 -3.13 17.08 -19.04
CA GLN A 286 -3.99 17.05 -17.86
C GLN A 286 -5.48 16.90 -18.23
N ASP A 287 -5.90 17.45 -19.38
CA ASP A 287 -7.30 17.40 -19.85
C ASP A 287 -7.73 15.97 -20.21
N ASP A 288 -6.78 15.10 -20.55
CA ASP A 288 -7.04 13.70 -20.85
C ASP A 288 -7.23 12.85 -19.58
N MET A 289 -6.83 13.34 -18.41
CA MET A 289 -6.79 12.54 -17.17
C MET A 289 -8.12 11.92 -16.77
N PRO A 290 -9.29 12.59 -16.89
CA PRO A 290 -10.58 11.95 -16.63
C PRO A 290 -10.79 10.69 -17.49
N THR A 291 -10.48 10.77 -18.78
CA THR A 291 -10.61 9.64 -19.71
C THR A 291 -9.57 8.55 -19.43
N VAL A 292 -8.32 8.94 -19.14
CA VAL A 292 -7.25 8.00 -18.78
C VAL A 292 -7.61 7.25 -17.51
N ARG A 293 -8.07 7.93 -16.45
CA ARG A 293 -8.53 7.29 -15.21
C ARG A 293 -9.63 6.27 -15.45
N ALA A 294 -10.65 6.62 -16.25
CA ALA A 294 -11.73 5.70 -16.59
C ALA A 294 -11.23 4.44 -17.30
N LYS A 295 -10.26 4.59 -18.24
CA LYS A 295 -9.63 3.46 -18.92
C LYS A 295 -8.85 2.55 -17.96
N PHE A 296 -8.06 3.14 -17.06
CA PHE A 296 -7.33 2.37 -16.04
C PHE A 296 -8.28 1.60 -15.10
N ALA A 297 -9.34 2.26 -14.60
CA ALA A 297 -10.35 1.61 -13.77
C ALA A 297 -11.00 0.42 -14.50
N LEU A 298 -11.36 0.59 -15.78
CA LEU A 298 -11.91 -0.48 -16.59
C LEU A 298 -10.93 -1.65 -16.77
N HIS A 299 -9.63 -1.36 -16.96
CA HIS A 299 -8.60 -2.40 -17.05
C HIS A 299 -8.46 -3.18 -15.75
N PHE A 300 -8.47 -2.50 -14.59
CA PHE A 300 -8.42 -3.17 -13.29
C PHE A 300 -9.63 -4.06 -13.04
N ILE A 301 -10.84 -3.56 -13.34
CA ILE A 301 -12.07 -4.35 -13.20
C ILE A 301 -12.03 -5.59 -14.09
N LYS A 302 -11.63 -5.43 -15.36
CA LYS A 302 -11.47 -6.57 -16.29
C LYS A 302 -10.44 -7.57 -15.80
N ALA A 303 -9.28 -7.10 -15.34
CA ALA A 303 -8.21 -7.96 -14.81
C ALA A 303 -8.68 -8.73 -13.57
N TYR A 304 -9.39 -8.07 -12.66
CA TYR A 304 -9.97 -8.67 -11.46
C TYR A 304 -10.94 -9.80 -11.80
N PHE A 305 -11.92 -9.54 -12.67
CA PHE A 305 -12.89 -10.58 -13.07
C PHE A 305 -12.23 -11.73 -13.83
N ASN A 306 -11.22 -11.46 -14.65
CA ASN A 306 -10.47 -12.52 -15.32
C ASN A 306 -9.67 -13.38 -14.34
N ALA A 307 -9.12 -12.80 -13.28
CA ALA A 307 -8.44 -13.53 -12.22
C ALA A 307 -9.42 -14.40 -11.41
N GLN A 308 -10.59 -13.87 -11.04
CA GLN A 308 -11.64 -14.63 -10.36
C GLN A 308 -12.09 -15.85 -11.18
N LYS A 309 -12.40 -15.65 -12.47
CA LYS A 309 -12.76 -16.75 -13.39
C LYS A 309 -11.67 -17.81 -13.57
N ARG A 310 -10.39 -17.49 -13.30
CA ARG A 310 -9.30 -18.47 -13.32
C ARG A 310 -9.25 -19.27 -12.03
N LEU A 311 -9.51 -18.63 -10.89
CA LEU A 311 -9.58 -19.31 -9.60
C LEU A 311 -10.75 -20.30 -9.53
N GLU A 312 -11.90 -19.96 -10.11
CA GLU A 312 -13.06 -20.85 -10.18
C GLU A 312 -12.87 -22.09 -11.07
N ARG A 313 -11.81 -22.14 -11.89
CA ARG A 313 -11.51 -23.28 -12.77
C ARG A 313 -10.49 -24.26 -12.19
N ILE A 314 -9.88 -23.93 -11.04
CA ILE A 314 -8.88 -24.75 -10.35
C ILE A 314 -9.58 -25.53 -9.26
#